data_AF-A0A0Q6XZD5-F1
#
_entry.id   AF-A0A0Q6XZD5-F1
#
_cell.length_a   1.000
_cell.length_b   1.000
_cell.length_c   1.000
_cell.angle_alpha   90.00
_cell.angle_beta   90.00
_cell.angle_gamma   90.00
#
_symmetry.space_group_name_H-M   'P 1'
#
loop_
_entity.id
_entity.type
_entity.pdbx_description
1 polymer ?
#
loop_
_entity_poly.entity_id
_entity_poly.type
_entity_poly.pdbx_seq_one_letter_code
_entity_poly.pdbx_strand_id
1 'polypeptide(L)'
;MKTAVSATQVERFRALVARYLGLKFEDSKTGLLAEVLQRRMEWNALPAEPYLARLEARQLRGEFGALAQELTVGETYFFRNIDQLHAVRDGVLPERARAQATRRCLRILSAGCASGEEAYSIAMTLRDVLPDPSWQLWIRAVDLNPAMIAKALQARYAGWALRETSPAMQQRWFRQKGRDLVLDDAIRAAVTFEERNLNEDDPELWQADAYDIVFCRNVLMYFTAQSAAAVVARITRSLAPGGYLFLGHAETLHGLSQAFHLRHTHGTFYYQRKDGVAQPERACLQQDDVAVGPALTAVVEGAGTWIDAIGESSKRIRELTQVTMSTGAAAGVLEPWHLGPALELFQQERFAEALGMMQAVPPESARDPDVLLLRAVLLAHSGQLAQAEDVCHRLLALDELNAGAHYVLALCREGAGDRRGAADQDQAAIYLDPTFAMPRMHLGLLARRAGERETVRNEMTHALALLEREDASRLLLFGGGFNRETLLALCRAELQVCGESV
;
A
#
# COMPACT_ATOMS: atom_id res chain seq x y z
N MET A 1 -23.03 38.77 17.37
CA MET A 1 -23.47 37.39 17.07
C MET A 1 -22.43 36.77 16.14
N LYS A 2 -21.69 35.75 16.58
CA LYS A 2 -20.89 34.94 15.65
C LYS A 2 -21.88 34.18 14.77
N THR A 3 -21.99 34.54 13.50
CA THR A 3 -22.82 33.80 12.55
C THR A 3 -22.16 32.45 12.34
N ALA A 4 -22.76 31.37 12.84
CA ALA A 4 -22.24 30.03 12.66
C ALA A 4 -22.22 29.67 11.17
N VAL A 5 -21.13 29.07 10.70
CA VAL A 5 -21.01 28.53 9.35
C VAL A 5 -22.01 27.39 9.13
N SER A 6 -22.68 27.39 7.98
CA SER A 6 -23.67 26.35 7.66
C SER A 6 -23.00 25.07 7.17
N ALA A 7 -23.70 23.93 7.27
CA ALA A 7 -23.19 22.64 6.77
C ALA A 7 -22.83 22.70 5.27
N THR A 8 -23.64 23.40 4.46
CA THR A 8 -23.38 23.61 3.03
C THR A 8 -22.09 24.40 2.79
N GLN A 9 -21.78 25.38 3.63
CA GLN A 9 -20.54 26.16 3.53
C GLN A 9 -19.32 25.32 3.91
N VAL A 10 -19.45 24.47 4.93
CA VAL A 10 -18.39 23.54 5.34
C VAL A 10 -18.12 22.51 4.23
N GLU A 11 -19.15 21.98 3.58
CA GLU A 11 -18.96 21.03 2.48
C GLU A 11 -18.35 21.70 1.25
N ARG A 12 -18.76 22.93 0.90
CA ARG A 12 -18.09 23.72 -0.14
C ARG A 12 -16.61 23.97 0.21
N PHE A 13 -16.31 24.29 1.46
CA PHE A 13 -14.94 24.47 1.93
C PHE A 13 -14.12 23.18 1.82
N ARG A 14 -14.68 22.04 2.25
CA ARG A 14 -14.07 20.70 2.11
C ARG A 14 -13.74 20.39 0.65
N ALA A 15 -14.66 20.68 -0.27
CA ALA A 15 -14.44 20.50 -1.70
C ALA A 15 -13.31 21.39 -2.25
N LEU A 16 -13.19 22.64 -1.79
CA LEU A 16 -12.09 23.54 -2.18
C LEU A 16 -10.74 23.06 -1.63
N VAL A 17 -10.72 22.59 -0.38
CA VAL A 17 -9.52 21.98 0.24
C VAL A 17 -9.09 20.75 -0.55
N ALA A 18 -10.02 19.85 -0.88
CA ALA A 18 -9.74 18.68 -1.70
C ALA A 18 -9.22 19.06 -3.11
N ARG A 19 -9.86 20.05 -3.74
CA ARG A 19 -9.49 20.51 -5.10
C ARG A 19 -8.09 21.12 -5.14
N TYR A 20 -7.76 22.00 -4.20
CA TYR A 20 -6.54 22.80 -4.27
C TYR A 20 -5.38 22.20 -3.47
N LEU A 21 -5.64 21.58 -2.32
CA LEU A 21 -4.60 20.97 -1.49
C LEU A 21 -4.51 19.44 -1.69
N GLY A 22 -5.49 18.83 -2.36
CA GLY A 22 -5.55 17.38 -2.55
C GLY A 22 -6.09 16.61 -1.34
N LEU A 23 -6.31 17.29 -0.20
CA LEU A 23 -6.58 16.66 1.10
C LEU A 23 -8.02 16.12 1.21
N LYS A 24 -8.14 14.86 1.63
CA LYS A 24 -9.39 14.20 2.00
C LYS A 24 -9.64 14.37 3.50
N PHE A 25 -10.84 14.82 3.82
CA PHE A 25 -11.38 14.77 5.18
C PHE A 25 -12.62 13.89 5.17
N GLU A 26 -12.81 13.07 6.20
CA GLU A 26 -14.01 12.26 6.41
C GLU A 26 -15.12 13.09 7.06
N ASP A 27 -16.37 12.59 7.01
CA ASP A 27 -17.53 13.31 7.57
C ASP A 27 -17.38 13.55 9.08
N SER A 28 -16.65 12.66 9.77
CA SER A 28 -16.27 12.78 11.19
C SER A 28 -15.42 14.03 11.48
N LYS A 29 -14.77 14.63 10.46
CA LYS A 29 -13.90 15.80 10.57
C LYS A 29 -14.57 17.12 10.15
N THR A 30 -15.88 17.11 9.87
CA THR A 30 -16.64 18.32 9.52
C THR A 30 -16.59 19.41 10.60
N GLY A 31 -16.58 19.04 11.88
CA GLY A 31 -16.40 19.98 12.99
C GLY A 31 -15.07 20.74 12.94
N LEU A 32 -13.96 20.02 12.69
CA LEU A 32 -12.63 20.63 12.50
C LEU A 32 -12.64 21.61 11.32
N LEU A 33 -13.22 21.22 10.19
CA LEU A 33 -13.31 22.07 9.01
C LEU A 33 -14.14 23.33 9.26
N ALA A 34 -15.22 23.23 10.02
CA ALA A 34 -16.05 24.38 10.41
C ALA A 34 -15.25 25.37 11.28
N GLU A 35 -14.48 24.87 12.24
CA GLU A 35 -13.63 25.71 13.08
C GLU A 35 -12.51 26.40 12.30
N VAL A 36 -11.84 25.68 11.40
CA VAL A 36 -10.82 26.25 10.52
C VAL A 36 -11.45 27.32 9.63
N LEU A 37 -12.55 27.01 8.95
CA LEU A 37 -13.27 27.97 8.10
C LEU A 37 -13.63 29.25 8.87
N GLN A 38 -14.18 29.10 10.08
CA GLN A 38 -14.53 30.24 10.94
C GLN A 38 -13.29 31.09 11.27
N ARG A 39 -12.17 30.48 11.68
CA ARG A 39 -10.92 31.21 11.99
C ARG A 39 -10.36 31.93 10.77
N ARG A 40 -10.37 31.27 9.60
CA ARG A 40 -9.87 31.87 8.35
C ARG A 40 -10.74 33.03 7.85
N MET A 41 -12.06 32.91 7.99
CA MET A 41 -13.01 34.00 7.74
C MET A 41 -12.76 35.21 8.65
N GLU A 42 -12.56 34.97 9.95
CA GLU A 42 -12.22 36.00 10.93
C GLU A 42 -10.88 36.67 10.60
N TRP A 43 -9.85 35.89 10.27
CA TRP A 43 -8.53 36.40 9.87
C TRP A 43 -8.58 37.29 8.62
N ASN A 44 -9.36 36.89 7.61
CA ASN A 44 -9.52 37.65 6.37
C ASN A 44 -10.58 38.77 6.48
N ALA A 45 -11.26 38.90 7.62
CA ALA A 45 -12.38 39.81 7.83
C ALA A 45 -13.48 39.69 6.75
N LEU A 46 -13.79 38.46 6.35
CA LEU A 46 -14.78 38.16 5.31
C LEU A 46 -15.90 37.26 5.86
N PRO A 47 -17.17 37.52 5.51
CA PRO A 47 -18.25 36.55 5.71
C PRO A 47 -18.02 35.29 4.86
N ALA A 48 -18.75 34.21 5.17
CA ALA A 48 -18.53 32.89 4.58
C ALA A 48 -18.61 32.87 3.05
N GLU A 49 -19.67 33.41 2.43
CA GLU A 49 -19.82 33.38 0.97
C GLU A 49 -18.74 34.19 0.24
N PRO A 50 -18.44 35.46 0.61
CA PRO A 50 -17.31 36.19 0.04
C PRO A 50 -15.96 35.48 0.25
N TYR A 51 -15.72 34.87 1.40
CA TYR A 51 -14.49 34.13 1.67
C TYR A 51 -14.36 32.93 0.74
N LEU A 52 -15.39 32.07 0.67
CA LEU A 52 -15.38 30.86 -0.16
C LEU A 52 -15.25 31.20 -1.65
N ALA A 53 -15.96 32.24 -2.13
CA ALA A 53 -15.85 32.69 -3.52
C ALA A 53 -14.44 33.20 -3.86
N ARG A 54 -13.81 33.97 -2.97
CA ARG A 54 -12.44 34.47 -3.18
C ARG A 54 -11.38 33.38 -3.05
N LEU A 55 -11.59 32.42 -2.15
CA LEU A 55 -10.74 31.23 -2.02
C LEU A 55 -10.80 30.39 -3.32
N GLU A 56 -12.01 30.15 -3.83
CA GLU A 56 -12.25 29.43 -5.07
C GLU A 56 -11.63 30.12 -6.28
N ALA A 57 -11.73 31.46 -6.36
CA ALA A 57 -11.11 32.26 -7.41
C ALA A 57 -9.60 32.49 -7.19
N ARG A 58 -8.99 31.92 -6.13
CA ARG A 58 -7.59 32.09 -5.73
C ARG A 58 -7.16 33.57 -5.57
N GLN A 59 -8.09 34.41 -5.10
CA GLN A 59 -7.88 35.85 -4.89
C GLN A 59 -7.33 36.20 -3.51
N LEU A 60 -7.25 35.23 -2.59
CA LEU A 60 -6.68 35.39 -1.26
C LEU A 60 -5.20 34.96 -1.28
N ARG A 61 -4.28 35.93 -1.27
CA ARG A 61 -2.83 35.67 -1.29
C ARG A 61 -2.39 34.91 -0.03
N GLY A 62 -1.60 33.85 -0.21
CA GLY A 62 -1.03 33.06 0.89
C GLY A 62 -2.04 32.20 1.66
N GLU A 63 -3.32 32.23 1.30
CA GLU A 63 -4.37 31.56 2.08
C GLU A 63 -4.22 30.04 2.06
N PHE A 64 -3.80 29.45 0.95
CA PHE A 64 -3.55 28.01 0.88
C PHE A 64 -2.39 27.56 1.78
N GLY A 65 -1.34 28.37 1.94
CA GLY A 65 -0.25 28.09 2.88
C GLY A 65 -0.72 28.18 4.33
N ALA A 66 -1.60 29.13 4.65
CA ALA A 66 -2.20 29.24 5.97
C ALA A 66 -3.18 28.10 6.28
N LEU A 67 -3.98 27.68 5.28
CA LEU A 67 -4.81 26.49 5.37
C LEU A 67 -3.98 25.23 5.60
N ALA A 68 -2.86 25.08 4.88
CA ALA A 68 -1.95 23.97 5.06
C ALA A 68 -1.38 23.91 6.49
N GLN A 69 -1.05 25.07 7.10
CA GLN A 69 -0.59 25.12 8.49
C GLN A 69 -1.61 24.55 9.49
N GLU A 70 -2.91 24.74 9.23
CA GLU A 70 -3.99 24.30 10.14
C GLU A 70 -4.51 22.89 9.81
N LEU A 71 -4.41 22.44 8.56
CA LEU A 71 -5.08 21.23 8.07
C LEU A 71 -4.14 20.02 7.87
N THR A 72 -2.83 20.23 7.88
CA THR A 72 -1.85 19.15 7.71
C THR A 72 -1.38 18.57 9.04
N VAL A 73 -1.04 17.28 9.04
CA VAL A 73 -0.42 16.59 10.17
C VAL A 73 1.08 16.56 9.95
N GLY A 74 1.85 17.14 10.87
CA GLY A 74 3.31 17.27 10.77
C GLY A 74 4.12 16.29 11.63
N GLU A 75 3.54 15.14 12.04
CA GLU A 75 4.23 14.18 12.90
C GLU A 75 5.29 13.40 12.11
N THR A 76 6.55 13.62 12.47
CA THR A 76 7.71 12.97 11.86
C THR A 76 8.85 12.85 12.87
N TYR A 77 9.84 12.04 12.56
CA TYR A 77 11.00 11.80 13.41
C TYR A 77 12.14 11.17 12.62
N PHE A 78 13.35 11.31 13.16
CA PHE A 78 14.57 10.82 12.52
C PHE A 78 14.59 9.30 12.44
N PHE A 79 15.07 8.79 11.31
CA PHE A 79 15.19 7.36 11.00
C PHE A 79 13.89 6.57 11.08
N ARG A 80 12.75 7.26 10.89
CA ARG A 80 11.45 6.61 10.72
C ARG A 80 11.53 5.53 9.64
N ASN A 81 11.13 4.32 10.03
CA ASN A 81 11.13 3.13 9.19
C ASN A 81 12.54 2.83 8.63
N ILE A 82 13.49 2.61 9.54
CA ILE A 82 14.92 2.48 9.24
C ILE A 82 15.24 1.41 8.19
N ASP A 83 14.41 0.36 8.09
CA ASP A 83 14.58 -0.71 7.10
C ASP A 83 14.53 -0.21 5.66
N GLN A 84 13.75 0.84 5.37
CA GLN A 84 13.76 1.47 4.05
C GLN A 84 15.07 2.19 3.77
N LEU A 85 15.67 2.82 4.79
CA LEU A 85 16.99 3.44 4.65
C LEU A 85 18.10 2.39 4.49
N HIS A 86 17.96 1.22 5.12
CA HIS A 86 18.85 0.07 4.88
C HIS A 86 18.72 -0.46 3.45
N ALA A 87 17.50 -0.67 2.96
CA ALA A 87 17.25 -1.08 1.57
C ALA A 87 17.83 -0.07 0.57
N VAL A 88 17.74 1.23 0.88
CA VAL A 88 18.37 2.28 0.07
C VAL A 88 19.89 2.11 0.07
N ARG A 89 20.50 2.01 1.24
CA ARG A 89 21.96 1.89 1.42
C ARG A 89 22.53 0.68 0.69
N ASP A 90 21.95 -0.49 0.91
CA ASP A 90 22.57 -1.77 0.58
C ASP A 90 22.16 -2.28 -0.81
N GLY A 91 20.97 -1.91 -1.29
CA GLY A 91 20.44 -2.35 -2.59
C GLY A 91 20.37 -1.24 -3.62
N VAL A 92 19.57 -0.21 -3.34
CA VAL A 92 19.22 0.84 -4.32
C VAL A 92 20.43 1.70 -4.69
N LEU A 93 21.18 2.17 -3.69
CA LEU A 93 22.28 3.11 -3.88
C LEU A 93 23.37 2.52 -4.79
N PRO A 94 23.88 1.28 -4.59
CA PRO A 94 24.83 0.67 -5.51
C PRO A 94 24.35 0.58 -6.96
N GLU A 95 23.06 0.28 -7.17
CA GLU A 95 22.48 0.23 -8.52
C GLU A 95 22.42 1.62 -9.16
N ARG A 96 21.87 2.60 -8.44
CA ARG A 96 21.73 3.97 -8.93
C ARG A 96 23.09 4.65 -9.15
N ALA A 97 24.07 4.37 -8.30
CA ALA A 97 25.43 4.85 -8.47
C ALA A 97 26.10 4.29 -9.73
N ARG A 98 25.82 3.03 -10.13
CA ARG A 98 26.29 2.51 -11.42
C ARG A 98 25.60 3.21 -12.58
N ALA A 99 24.29 3.39 -12.51
CA ALA A 99 23.51 4.07 -13.55
C ALA A 99 23.92 5.54 -13.74
N GLN A 100 24.30 6.22 -12.66
CA GLN A 100 24.73 7.62 -12.66
C GLN A 100 26.26 7.79 -12.69
N ALA A 101 27.04 6.74 -12.96
CA ALA A 101 28.50 6.78 -12.88
C ALA A 101 29.14 7.88 -13.76
N THR A 102 28.53 8.21 -14.90
CA THR A 102 29.00 9.29 -15.79
C THR A 102 28.75 10.68 -15.19
N ARG A 103 27.58 10.90 -14.58
CA ARG A 103 27.19 12.20 -14.00
C ARG A 103 27.73 12.39 -12.58
N ARG A 104 27.99 11.29 -11.88
CA ARG A 104 28.39 11.23 -10.46
C ARG A 104 27.50 12.09 -9.58
N CYS A 105 26.19 12.07 -9.87
CA CYS A 105 25.20 12.86 -9.17
C CYS A 105 23.97 12.00 -8.90
N LEU A 106 23.52 11.99 -7.64
CA LEU A 106 22.29 11.33 -7.21
C LEU A 106 21.29 12.39 -6.78
N ARG A 107 20.11 12.37 -7.40
CA ARG A 107 19.05 13.32 -7.14
C ARG A 107 17.90 12.62 -6.40
N ILE A 108 17.57 13.11 -5.22
CA ILE A 108 16.56 12.52 -4.35
C ILE A 108 15.50 13.56 -4.04
N LEU A 109 14.23 13.15 -4.10
CA LEU A 109 13.09 13.93 -3.62
C LEU A 109 12.58 13.34 -2.31
N SER A 110 12.43 14.16 -1.26
CA SER A 110 11.58 13.88 -0.10
C SER A 110 10.31 14.72 -0.26
N ALA A 111 9.22 14.07 -0.67
CA ALA A 111 7.93 14.67 -0.94
C ALA A 111 7.03 14.55 0.30
N GLY A 112 6.64 15.70 0.88
CA GLY A 112 5.99 15.77 2.19
C GLY A 112 7.00 15.63 3.33
N CYS A 113 8.06 16.44 3.31
CA CYS A 113 9.20 16.28 4.21
C CYS A 113 8.94 16.70 5.67
N ALA A 114 7.79 17.29 5.96
CA ALA A 114 7.43 17.85 7.27
C ALA A 114 8.58 18.74 7.82
N SER A 115 9.03 18.51 9.05
CA SER A 115 10.09 19.31 9.71
C SER A 115 11.51 18.87 9.34
N GLY A 116 11.67 18.09 8.27
CA GLY A 116 12.94 17.78 7.63
C GLY A 116 13.65 16.53 8.16
N GLU A 117 13.12 15.87 9.19
CA GLU A 117 13.72 14.67 9.78
C GLU A 117 13.96 13.55 8.74
N GLU A 118 13.04 13.34 7.80
CA GLU A 118 13.21 12.36 6.72
C GLU A 118 14.38 12.74 5.81
N ALA A 119 14.37 13.96 5.26
CA ALA A 119 15.38 14.43 4.33
C ALA A 119 16.78 14.42 4.95
N TYR A 120 16.90 14.81 6.22
CA TYR A 120 18.16 14.73 6.96
C TYR A 120 18.56 13.30 7.31
N SER A 121 17.61 12.39 7.59
CA SER A 121 17.92 10.97 7.78
C SER A 121 18.51 10.35 6.52
N ILE A 122 17.94 10.67 5.36
CA ILE A 122 18.48 10.27 4.05
C ILE A 122 19.90 10.82 3.88
N ALA A 123 20.10 12.12 4.13
CA ALA A 123 21.42 12.76 4.02
C ALA A 123 22.46 12.09 4.92
N MET A 124 22.12 11.82 6.19
CA MET A 124 22.99 11.14 7.14
C MET A 124 23.32 9.71 6.72
N THR A 125 22.33 8.94 6.26
CA THR A 125 22.53 7.56 5.82
C THR A 125 23.44 7.49 4.59
N LEU A 126 23.24 8.35 3.60
CA LEU A 126 23.95 8.26 2.33
C LEU A 126 25.37 8.85 2.39
N ARG A 127 25.62 9.79 3.31
CA ARG A 127 26.93 10.42 3.46
C ARG A 127 28.03 9.43 3.86
N ASP A 128 27.68 8.38 4.59
CA ASP A 128 28.63 7.36 5.03
C ASP A 128 28.94 6.31 3.96
N VAL A 129 28.14 6.29 2.90
CA VAL A 129 28.09 5.16 1.95
C VAL A 129 28.61 5.56 0.58
N LEU A 130 28.53 6.84 0.23
CA LEU A 130 29.17 7.36 -0.98
C LEU A 130 30.70 7.30 -0.80
N PRO A 131 31.39 6.38 -1.50
CA PRO A 131 32.80 6.07 -1.21
C PRO A 131 33.76 7.12 -1.78
N ASP A 132 33.29 7.96 -2.70
CA ASP A 132 34.09 8.93 -3.43
C ASP A 132 33.51 10.35 -3.24
N PRO A 133 34.28 11.30 -2.67
CA PRO A 133 33.85 12.68 -2.44
C PRO A 133 33.45 13.46 -3.70
N SER A 134 33.78 12.97 -4.90
CA SER A 134 33.35 13.57 -6.16
C SER A 134 31.86 13.35 -6.48
N TRP A 135 31.18 12.44 -5.77
CA TRP A 135 29.74 12.27 -5.91
C TRP A 135 28.98 13.45 -5.30
N GLN A 136 28.09 14.02 -6.09
CA GLN A 136 27.15 15.02 -5.61
C GLN A 136 25.85 14.34 -5.18
N LEU A 137 25.48 14.55 -3.91
CA LEU A 137 24.19 14.17 -3.38
C LEU A 137 23.29 15.40 -3.34
N TRP A 138 22.22 15.38 -4.11
CA TRP A 138 21.25 16.46 -4.13
C TRP A 138 19.91 15.98 -3.59
N ILE A 139 19.53 16.46 -2.41
CA ILE A 139 18.26 16.14 -1.77
C ILE A 139 17.38 17.38 -1.83
N ARG A 140 16.33 17.31 -2.64
CA ARG A 140 15.24 18.28 -2.63
C ARG A 140 14.16 17.76 -1.68
N ALA A 141 13.77 18.58 -0.71
CA ALA A 141 12.75 18.26 0.27
C ALA A 141 11.63 19.29 0.15
N VAL A 142 10.40 18.83 -0.06
CA VAL A 142 9.26 19.72 -0.29
C VAL A 142 8.12 19.39 0.65
N ASP A 143 7.41 20.41 1.10
CA ASP A 143 6.21 20.29 1.91
C ASP A 143 5.22 21.40 1.57
N LEU A 144 3.94 21.10 1.75
CA LEU A 144 2.86 22.05 1.56
C LEU A 144 2.78 23.06 2.72
N ASN A 145 3.22 22.68 3.92
CA ASN A 145 3.09 23.46 5.14
C ASN A 145 4.31 24.38 5.36
N PRO A 146 4.18 25.70 5.18
CA PRO A 146 5.30 26.63 5.35
C PRO A 146 5.86 26.66 6.78
N ALA A 147 5.06 26.34 7.81
CA ALA A 147 5.58 26.28 9.17
C ALA A 147 6.51 25.07 9.38
N MET A 148 6.28 23.97 8.67
CA MET A 148 7.14 22.80 8.73
C MET A 148 8.46 23.02 7.97
N ILE A 149 8.40 23.66 6.79
CA ILE A 149 9.60 24.13 6.07
C ILE A 149 10.45 25.06 6.93
N ALA A 150 9.83 26.03 7.61
CA ALA A 150 10.54 26.94 8.50
C ALA A 150 11.25 26.21 9.66
N LYS A 151 10.63 25.16 10.23
CA LYS A 151 11.27 24.31 11.25
C LYS A 151 12.43 23.51 10.66
N ALA A 152 12.26 22.93 9.47
CA ALA A 152 13.30 22.15 8.79
C ALA A 152 14.56 22.97 8.52
N LEU A 153 14.40 24.22 8.09
CA LEU A 153 15.50 25.16 7.83
C LEU A 153 16.28 25.54 9.10
N GLN A 154 15.64 25.51 10.27
CA GLN A 154 16.31 25.78 11.55
C GLN A 154 17.21 24.62 11.99
N ALA A 155 16.89 23.38 11.59
CA ALA A 155 17.62 22.15 11.92
C ALA A 155 17.88 21.99 13.45
N ARG A 156 16.87 22.35 14.25
CA ARG A 156 16.87 22.29 15.72
C ARG A 156 15.71 21.45 16.19
N TYR A 157 16.00 20.45 17.00
CA TYR A 157 15.05 19.41 17.35
C TYR A 157 15.06 19.12 18.84
N ALA A 158 13.90 18.78 19.39
CA ALA A 158 13.81 18.23 20.74
C ALA A 158 14.22 16.75 20.73
N GLY A 159 14.58 16.20 21.89
CA GLY A 159 14.95 14.78 22.02
C GLY A 159 13.88 13.81 21.49
N TRP A 160 12.60 14.18 21.57
CA TRP A 160 11.49 13.35 21.06
C TRP A 160 11.56 13.08 19.53
N ALA A 161 12.11 14.01 18.75
CA ALA A 161 12.29 13.81 17.32
C ALA A 161 13.38 12.77 17.01
N LEU A 162 14.26 12.46 17.97
CA LEU A 162 15.35 11.49 17.85
C LEU A 162 15.05 10.17 18.58
N ARG A 163 13.80 9.91 18.96
CA ARG A 163 13.38 8.73 19.74
C ARG A 163 13.81 7.37 19.16
N GLU A 164 13.91 7.27 17.83
CA GLU A 164 14.37 6.07 17.12
C GLU A 164 15.80 6.22 16.55
N THR A 165 16.48 7.32 16.86
CA THR A 165 17.86 7.55 16.42
C THR A 165 18.84 6.86 17.35
N SER A 166 19.74 6.03 16.80
CA SER A 166 20.74 5.34 17.61
C SER A 166 21.69 6.32 18.33
N PRO A 167 22.17 5.99 19.55
CA PRO A 167 23.09 6.87 20.29
C PRO A 167 24.34 7.25 19.49
N ALA A 168 24.86 6.34 18.67
CA ALA A 168 26.01 6.60 17.80
C ALA A 168 25.71 7.69 16.76
N MET A 169 24.53 7.66 16.13
CA MET A 169 24.13 8.69 15.18
C MET A 169 23.85 10.03 15.86
N GLN A 170 23.21 10.01 17.04
CA GLN A 170 22.99 11.22 17.83
C GLN A 170 24.31 11.91 18.18
N GLN A 171 25.28 11.16 18.72
CA GLN A 171 26.60 11.68 19.09
C GLN A 171 27.40 12.20 17.90
N ARG A 172 27.24 11.57 16.73
CA ARG A 172 27.96 11.96 15.53
C ARG A 172 27.44 13.27 14.94
N TRP A 173 26.12 13.35 14.73
CA TRP A 173 25.52 14.38 13.88
C TRP A 173 24.81 15.51 14.64
N PHE A 174 24.63 15.39 15.96
CA PHE A 174 23.95 16.39 16.75
C PHE A 174 24.83 16.98 17.84
N ARG A 175 24.55 18.23 18.18
CA ARG A 175 25.19 18.98 19.28
C ARG A 175 24.11 19.58 20.16
N GLN A 176 24.19 19.31 21.46
CA GLN A 176 23.27 19.92 22.43
C GLN A 176 23.53 21.43 22.51
N LYS A 177 22.49 22.26 22.29
CA LYS A 177 22.52 23.72 22.54
C LYS A 177 21.28 24.13 23.32
N GLY A 178 21.45 24.31 24.64
CA GLY A 178 20.33 24.56 25.54
C GLY A 178 19.45 23.32 25.64
N ARG A 179 18.14 23.47 25.38
CA ARG A 179 17.17 22.36 25.38
C ARG A 179 17.09 21.60 24.05
N ASP A 180 17.63 22.18 22.98
CA ASP A 180 17.53 21.62 21.63
C ASP A 180 18.81 20.89 21.22
N LEU A 181 18.66 19.89 20.37
CA LEU A 181 19.70 19.24 19.60
C LEU A 181 19.80 19.92 18.24
N VAL A 182 20.99 20.41 17.90
CA VAL A 182 21.26 21.10 16.63
C VAL A 182 22.00 20.15 15.71
N LEU A 183 21.48 19.99 14.49
CA LEU A 183 22.08 19.14 13.46
C LEU A 183 23.38 19.77 12.93
N ASP A 184 24.32 18.90 12.55
CA ASP A 184 25.57 19.28 11.91
C ASP A 184 25.35 20.05 10.59
N ASP A 185 26.09 21.15 10.42
CA ASP A 185 25.92 22.05 9.26
C ASP A 185 26.27 21.36 7.93
N ALA A 186 27.14 20.35 7.92
CA ALA A 186 27.50 19.63 6.71
C ALA A 186 26.35 18.76 6.19
N ILE A 187 25.52 18.21 7.09
CA ILE A 187 24.29 17.50 6.73
C ILE A 187 23.23 18.51 6.28
N ARG A 188 23.10 19.62 7.00
CA ARG A 188 22.15 20.69 6.67
C ARG A 188 22.37 21.23 5.24
N ALA A 189 23.62 21.40 4.84
CA ALA A 189 23.97 21.88 3.50
C ALA A 189 23.65 20.89 2.36
N ALA A 190 23.37 19.61 2.66
CA ALA A 190 23.06 18.59 1.64
C ALA A 190 21.58 18.60 1.21
N VAL A 191 20.72 19.36 1.90
CA VAL A 191 19.26 19.36 1.69
C VAL A 191 18.76 20.75 1.34
N THR A 192 17.98 20.86 0.26
CA THR A 192 17.26 22.08 -0.12
C THR A 192 15.79 21.92 0.22
N PHE A 193 15.22 22.86 0.98
CA PHE A 193 13.81 22.86 1.37
C PHE A 193 13.01 23.87 0.56
N GLU A 194 11.85 23.46 0.02
CA GLU A 194 10.96 24.32 -0.77
C GLU A 194 9.49 24.12 -0.33
N GLU A 195 8.72 25.22 -0.26
CA GLU A 195 7.26 25.14 -0.12
C GLU A 195 6.67 24.78 -1.49
N ARG A 196 6.14 23.55 -1.63
CA ARG A 196 5.50 23.09 -2.88
C ARG A 196 4.27 22.26 -2.58
N ASN A 197 3.28 22.38 -3.46
CA ASN A 197 2.08 21.57 -3.40
C ASN A 197 2.20 20.38 -4.37
N LEU A 198 2.27 19.16 -3.83
CA LEU A 198 2.38 17.94 -4.65
C LEU A 198 1.16 17.74 -5.57
N ASN A 199 0.01 18.30 -5.22
CA ASN A 199 -1.21 18.21 -6.02
C ASN A 199 -1.16 19.09 -7.28
N GLU A 200 -0.29 20.11 -7.31
CA GLU A 200 -0.07 20.96 -8.48
C GLU A 200 0.90 20.30 -9.46
N ASP A 201 0.64 20.48 -10.76
CA ASP A 201 1.55 20.02 -11.82
C ASP A 201 2.66 21.06 -12.06
N ASP A 202 3.45 21.33 -11.02
CA ASP A 202 4.59 22.24 -11.07
C ASP A 202 5.69 21.67 -12.01
N PRO A 203 6.03 22.36 -13.12
CA PRO A 203 7.01 21.87 -14.09
C PRO A 203 8.44 21.83 -13.55
N GLU A 204 8.78 22.61 -12.52
CA GLU A 204 10.11 22.58 -11.89
C GLU A 204 10.28 21.39 -10.95
N LEU A 205 9.21 21.00 -10.27
CA LEU A 205 9.19 19.84 -9.38
C LEU A 205 9.05 18.55 -10.19
N TRP A 206 8.13 18.49 -11.15
CA TRP A 206 7.75 17.27 -11.85
C TRP A 206 8.38 17.12 -13.24
N GLN A 207 9.57 17.71 -13.42
CA GLN A 207 10.39 17.53 -14.61
C GLN A 207 10.68 16.04 -14.82
N ALA A 208 10.61 15.58 -16.07
CA ALA A 208 10.85 14.18 -16.42
C ALA A 208 12.28 13.75 -16.06
N ASP A 209 12.41 12.54 -15.51
CA ASP A 209 13.68 11.94 -15.10
C ASP A 209 14.55 12.85 -14.19
N ALA A 210 13.91 13.71 -13.39
CA ALA A 210 14.54 14.61 -12.44
C ALA A 210 15.15 13.91 -11.22
N TYR A 211 14.62 12.75 -10.83
CA TYR A 211 14.98 12.06 -9.58
C TYR A 211 15.39 10.62 -9.79
N ASP A 212 16.43 10.17 -9.10
CA ASP A 212 16.80 8.76 -9.03
C ASP A 212 15.99 8.01 -7.96
N ILE A 213 15.63 8.71 -6.89
CA ILE A 213 14.88 8.17 -5.75
C ILE A 213 13.86 9.21 -5.29
N VAL A 214 12.63 8.79 -5.01
CA VAL A 214 11.57 9.60 -4.42
C VAL A 214 11.09 8.91 -3.14
N PHE A 215 11.06 9.65 -2.04
CA PHE A 215 10.36 9.28 -0.82
C PHE A 215 9.06 10.09 -0.78
N CYS A 216 7.92 9.41 -0.60
CA CYS A 216 6.60 10.03 -0.44
C CYS A 216 5.88 9.24 0.65
N ARG A 217 6.35 9.35 1.89
CA ARG A 217 5.96 8.48 3.00
C ARG A 217 5.03 9.19 3.96
N ASN A 218 3.92 8.53 4.28
CA ASN A 218 2.84 9.05 5.14
C ASN A 218 2.23 10.34 4.59
N VAL A 219 1.99 10.40 3.28
CA VAL A 219 1.46 11.59 2.58
C VAL A 219 0.21 11.25 1.78
N LEU A 220 0.28 10.23 0.92
CA LEU A 220 -0.80 9.82 0.02
C LEU A 220 -2.05 9.39 0.79
N MET A 221 -1.88 8.87 2.01
CA MET A 221 -3.00 8.52 2.89
C MET A 221 -3.95 9.70 3.23
N TYR A 222 -3.46 10.94 3.10
CA TYR A 222 -4.28 12.14 3.32
C TYR A 222 -4.95 12.66 2.05
N PHE A 223 -4.64 12.10 0.88
CA PHE A 223 -5.17 12.58 -0.39
C PHE A 223 -6.51 11.94 -0.75
N THR A 224 -7.29 12.65 -1.56
CA THR A 224 -8.39 11.99 -2.29
C THR A 224 -7.80 10.96 -3.25
N ALA A 225 -8.54 9.90 -3.58
CA ALA A 225 -8.07 8.86 -4.51
C ALA A 225 -7.60 9.45 -5.86
N GLN A 226 -8.34 10.44 -6.36
CA GLN A 226 -7.97 11.17 -7.58
C GLN A 226 -6.64 11.93 -7.45
N SER A 227 -6.43 12.63 -6.32
CA SER A 227 -5.20 13.41 -6.09
C SER A 227 -4.01 12.48 -5.87
N ALA A 228 -4.18 11.38 -5.13
CA ALA A 228 -3.17 10.36 -4.94
C ALA A 228 -2.72 9.75 -6.27
N ALA A 229 -3.67 9.34 -7.13
CA ALA A 229 -3.37 8.81 -8.46
C ALA A 229 -2.63 9.84 -9.33
N ALA A 230 -3.06 11.11 -9.32
CA ALA A 230 -2.40 12.18 -10.08
C ALA A 230 -0.96 12.44 -9.58
N VAL A 231 -0.74 12.45 -8.27
CA VAL A 231 0.59 12.62 -7.67
C VAL A 231 1.49 11.44 -8.00
N VAL A 232 1.01 10.20 -7.89
CA VAL A 232 1.76 8.99 -8.29
C VAL A 232 2.13 9.05 -9.76
N ALA A 233 1.23 9.49 -10.65
CA ALA A 233 1.54 9.64 -12.07
C ALA A 233 2.67 10.68 -12.32
N ARG A 234 2.66 11.80 -11.60
CA ARG A 234 3.73 12.81 -11.67
C ARG A 234 5.06 12.30 -11.10
N ILE A 235 5.02 11.59 -9.97
CA ILE A 235 6.19 10.91 -9.40
C ILE A 235 6.78 9.94 -10.43
N THR A 236 5.94 9.10 -11.04
CA THR A 236 6.36 8.13 -12.08
C THR A 236 7.08 8.82 -13.24
N ARG A 237 6.54 9.93 -13.73
CA ARG A 237 7.15 10.76 -14.79
C ARG A 237 8.49 11.35 -14.35
N SER A 238 8.58 11.83 -13.11
CA SER A 238 9.76 12.52 -12.58
C SER A 238 10.91 11.60 -12.16
N LEU A 239 10.64 10.33 -11.90
CA LEU A 239 11.67 9.33 -11.64
C LEU A 239 12.50 9.10 -12.91
N ALA A 240 13.78 8.76 -12.79
CA ALA A 240 14.61 8.30 -13.90
C ALA A 240 14.27 6.85 -14.26
N PRO A 241 14.68 6.33 -15.43
CA PRO A 241 14.51 4.91 -15.75
C PRO A 241 15.18 4.03 -14.67
N GLY A 242 14.48 3.00 -14.22
CA GLY A 242 14.86 2.18 -13.05
C GLY A 242 14.93 2.93 -11.70
N GLY A 243 14.37 4.14 -11.60
CA GLY A 243 14.32 4.93 -10.36
C GLY A 243 13.37 4.33 -9.32
N TYR A 244 13.53 4.73 -8.06
CA TYR A 244 12.83 4.10 -6.93
C TYR A 244 11.86 5.02 -6.20
N LEU A 245 10.73 4.47 -5.78
CA LEU A 245 9.73 5.13 -4.94
C LEU A 245 9.57 4.38 -3.61
N PHE A 246 9.64 5.14 -2.51
CA PHE A 246 9.39 4.67 -1.16
C PHE A 246 8.12 5.31 -0.60
N LEU A 247 7.18 4.50 -0.15
CA LEU A 247 5.93 4.91 0.52
C LEU A 247 5.94 4.54 2.00
N GLY A 248 5.02 5.10 2.78
CA GLY A 248 4.78 4.71 4.16
C GLY A 248 4.24 3.27 4.26
N HIS A 249 4.32 2.68 5.46
CA HIS A 249 3.98 1.26 5.64
C HIS A 249 2.50 0.93 5.45
N ALA A 250 1.63 1.93 5.58
CA ALA A 250 0.19 1.81 5.36
C ALA A 250 -0.24 2.28 3.96
N GLU A 251 0.71 2.58 3.08
CA GLU A 251 0.45 3.13 1.75
C GLU A 251 0.90 2.14 0.68
N THR A 252 0.05 1.96 -0.33
CA THR A 252 0.27 1.03 -1.44
C THR A 252 -0.04 1.72 -2.75
N LEU A 253 0.59 1.27 -3.83
CA LEU A 253 0.25 1.66 -5.20
C LEU A 253 -0.90 0.84 -5.80
N HIS A 254 -1.44 -0.12 -5.05
CA HIS A 254 -2.59 -0.91 -5.47
C HIS A 254 -3.77 0.01 -5.83
N GLY A 255 -4.33 -0.18 -7.03
CA GLY A 255 -5.39 0.67 -7.57
C GLY A 255 -4.96 2.09 -8.00
N LEU A 256 -3.68 2.47 -7.82
CA LEU A 256 -3.15 3.79 -8.19
C LEU A 256 -2.23 3.75 -9.41
N SER A 257 -1.38 2.73 -9.55
CA SER A 257 -0.44 2.62 -10.67
C SER A 257 0.09 1.20 -10.85
N GLN A 258 0.27 0.78 -12.11
CA GLN A 258 0.95 -0.47 -12.48
C GLN A 258 2.36 -0.24 -13.05
N ALA A 259 2.86 1.00 -13.03
CA ALA A 259 4.13 1.40 -13.64
C ALA A 259 5.39 1.00 -12.84
N PHE A 260 5.24 0.17 -11.80
CA PHE A 260 6.30 -0.18 -10.87
C PHE A 260 6.40 -1.67 -10.64
N HIS A 261 7.63 -2.15 -10.50
CA HIS A 261 7.95 -3.42 -9.90
C HIS A 261 7.92 -3.30 -8.37
N LEU A 262 7.23 -4.21 -7.69
CA LEU A 262 7.34 -4.34 -6.24
C LEU A 262 8.69 -4.97 -5.90
N ARG A 263 9.43 -4.37 -4.98
CA ARG A 263 10.71 -4.87 -4.45
C ARG A 263 10.58 -5.10 -2.96
N HIS A 264 11.18 -6.18 -2.48
CA HIS A 264 11.20 -6.56 -1.08
C HIS A 264 12.63 -6.95 -0.68
N THR A 265 13.22 -6.18 0.24
CA THR A 265 14.47 -6.52 0.91
C THR A 265 14.48 -5.89 2.30
N HIS A 266 15.33 -6.36 3.20
CA HIS A 266 15.46 -5.79 4.56
C HIS A 266 14.14 -5.74 5.35
N GLY A 267 13.18 -6.63 5.05
CA GLY A 267 11.88 -6.64 5.72
C GLY A 267 10.97 -5.47 5.33
N THR A 268 11.23 -4.80 4.21
CA THR A 268 10.43 -3.66 3.76
C THR A 268 10.21 -3.67 2.25
N PHE A 269 9.09 -3.07 1.86
CA PHE A 269 8.67 -2.97 0.47
C PHE A 269 8.85 -1.56 -0.07
N TYR A 270 9.18 -1.52 -1.35
CA TYR A 270 9.40 -0.30 -2.13
C TYR A 270 9.24 -0.61 -3.62
N TYR A 271 9.24 0.42 -4.45
CA TYR A 271 8.82 0.32 -5.84
C TYR A 271 9.95 0.74 -6.77
N GLN A 272 10.19 -0.01 -7.84
CA GLN A 272 11.13 0.36 -8.90
C GLN A 272 10.36 0.66 -10.17
N ARG A 273 10.59 1.81 -10.80
CA ARG A 273 9.91 2.18 -12.04
C ARG A 273 10.23 1.18 -13.15
N LYS A 274 9.20 0.66 -13.82
CA LYS A 274 9.32 -0.20 -15.01
C LYS A 274 9.89 0.58 -16.19
N ASP A 275 10.69 -0.06 -17.03
CA ASP A 275 11.18 0.53 -18.27
C ASP A 275 10.06 0.56 -19.33
N GLY A 276 9.96 1.65 -20.11
CA GLY A 276 9.12 1.71 -21.31
C GLY A 276 7.61 1.90 -21.10
N VAL A 277 7.13 2.24 -19.90
CA VAL A 277 5.69 2.46 -19.67
C VAL A 277 5.26 3.84 -20.20
N ALA A 278 4.68 3.86 -21.40
CA ALA A 278 3.75 4.92 -21.80
C ALA A 278 2.45 4.75 -20.99
N GLN A 279 1.92 5.87 -20.48
CA GLN A 279 0.75 5.89 -19.59
C GLN A 279 -0.49 5.28 -20.28
N PRO A 280 -1.26 4.39 -19.64
CA PRO A 280 -2.62 4.14 -20.06
C PRO A 280 -3.50 5.36 -19.70
N GLU A 281 -4.31 5.82 -20.66
CA GLU A 281 -5.36 6.80 -20.43
C GLU A 281 -6.40 6.26 -19.44
N ARG A 282 -6.92 7.17 -18.61
CA ARG A 282 -7.83 6.93 -17.49
C ARG A 282 -9.01 6.02 -17.84
N ALA A 283 -9.17 4.91 -17.13
CA ALA A 283 -10.45 4.20 -17.00
C ALA A 283 -11.03 4.50 -15.60
N CYS A 284 -12.15 5.22 -15.57
CA CYS A 284 -12.94 5.45 -14.36
C CYS A 284 -13.78 4.19 -14.08
N LEU A 285 -13.68 3.63 -12.87
CA LEU A 285 -14.57 2.56 -12.41
C LEU A 285 -15.79 3.16 -11.68
N GLN A 286 -16.99 2.80 -12.13
CA GLN A 286 -18.26 3.03 -11.44
C GLN A 286 -18.54 1.82 -10.53
N GLN A 287 -19.01 2.05 -9.31
CA GLN A 287 -19.40 1.02 -8.35
C GLN A 287 -20.92 0.81 -8.39
N ASP A 288 -21.38 -0.44 -8.38
CA ASP A 288 -22.76 -0.81 -8.07
C ASP A 288 -22.80 -1.87 -6.96
N ASP A 289 -23.75 -1.68 -6.02
CA ASP A 289 -24.01 -2.45 -4.80
C ASP A 289 -24.62 -3.84 -5.05
N VAL A 290 -24.30 -4.83 -4.20
CA VAL A 290 -25.08 -6.09 -4.11
C VAL A 290 -25.31 -6.54 -2.66
N ALA A 291 -26.56 -6.88 -2.35
CA ALA A 291 -27.11 -7.25 -1.05
C ALA A 291 -27.04 -8.77 -0.73
N VAL A 292 -27.09 -9.11 0.56
CA VAL A 292 -26.89 -10.46 1.15
C VAL A 292 -28.21 -11.12 1.58
N GLY A 293 -28.32 -12.46 1.42
CA GLY A 293 -29.39 -13.32 1.98
C GLY A 293 -28.85 -14.64 2.59
N PRO A 294 -29.63 -15.40 3.42
CA PRO A 294 -29.07 -16.11 4.57
C PRO A 294 -28.94 -17.66 4.52
N ALA A 295 -27.95 -18.11 5.30
CA ALA A 295 -27.55 -19.36 5.97
C ALA A 295 -28.40 -20.66 5.98
N LEU A 296 -27.68 -21.81 6.03
CA LEU A 296 -28.03 -23.00 6.83
C LEU A 296 -26.79 -23.89 7.13
N THR A 297 -26.81 -24.50 8.31
CA THR A 297 -25.70 -25.04 9.13
C THR A 297 -25.62 -26.58 9.08
N ALA A 298 -24.42 -27.20 9.24
CA ALA A 298 -24.15 -28.36 10.14
C ALA A 298 -22.75 -29.02 10.00
N VAL A 299 -22.03 -29.06 11.14
CA VAL A 299 -21.11 -30.07 11.73
C VAL A 299 -19.80 -30.49 11.02
N VAL A 300 -18.69 -30.26 11.74
CA VAL A 300 -17.30 -30.68 11.48
C VAL A 300 -16.84 -31.64 12.58
N GLU A 301 -16.13 -32.72 12.22
CA GLU A 301 -15.09 -33.35 13.05
C GLU A 301 -13.98 -33.99 12.18
N GLY A 302 -12.71 -33.55 12.36
CA GLY A 302 -11.50 -34.38 12.17
C GLY A 302 -10.45 -34.02 11.07
N ALA A 303 -9.23 -33.66 11.52
CA ALA A 303 -7.87 -33.88 10.93
C ALA A 303 -7.22 -32.93 9.88
N GLY A 304 -5.87 -32.87 9.93
CA GLY A 304 -4.96 -32.57 8.80
C GLY A 304 -4.39 -31.14 8.67
N THR A 305 -3.24 -30.93 8.00
CA THR A 305 -2.71 -29.60 7.64
C THR A 305 -3.69 -28.80 6.76
N TRP A 306 -3.50 -27.48 6.53
CA TRP A 306 -4.42 -26.66 5.69
C TRP A 306 -4.60 -27.23 4.26
N ILE A 307 -3.53 -27.81 3.71
CA ILE A 307 -3.54 -28.51 2.41
C ILE A 307 -4.25 -29.88 2.51
N ASP A 308 -4.17 -30.57 3.65
CA ASP A 308 -4.90 -31.82 3.86
C ASP A 308 -6.41 -31.57 4.06
N ALA A 309 -6.79 -30.47 4.72
CA ALA A 309 -8.19 -30.04 4.84
C ALA A 309 -8.81 -29.69 3.46
N ILE A 310 -8.02 -29.11 2.56
CA ILE A 310 -8.38 -28.86 1.14
C ILE A 310 -8.36 -30.19 0.32
N GLY A 311 -7.44 -31.09 0.64
CA GLY A 311 -7.19 -32.34 -0.07
C GLY A 311 -8.17 -33.49 0.25
N GLU A 312 -8.68 -33.58 1.48
CA GLU A 312 -9.61 -34.65 1.90
C GLU A 312 -11.01 -34.52 1.28
N SER A 313 -11.50 -33.28 1.08
CA SER A 313 -12.73 -33.03 0.29
C SER A 313 -12.58 -33.47 -1.18
N SER A 314 -11.39 -33.30 -1.74
CA SER A 314 -11.06 -33.63 -3.15
C SER A 314 -10.80 -35.11 -3.43
N LYS A 315 -10.62 -35.96 -2.40
CA LYS A 315 -10.35 -37.40 -2.56
C LYS A 315 -11.64 -38.22 -2.72
N ARG A 316 -12.71 -37.85 -2.00
CA ARG A 316 -14.05 -38.50 -2.10
C ARG A 316 -14.68 -38.37 -3.48
N ILE A 317 -14.47 -37.25 -4.18
CA ILE A 317 -15.06 -37.00 -5.51
C ILE A 317 -14.32 -37.78 -6.61
N ARG A 318 -12.99 -37.91 -6.53
CA ARG A 318 -12.16 -38.65 -7.50
C ARG A 318 -12.49 -40.15 -7.56
N GLU A 319 -12.91 -40.73 -6.44
CA GLU A 319 -13.33 -42.14 -6.37
C GLU A 319 -14.75 -42.36 -6.92
N LEU A 320 -15.57 -41.31 -7.00
CA LEU A 320 -16.94 -41.36 -7.55
C LEU A 320 -17.05 -40.99 -9.05
N THR A 321 -16.04 -40.34 -9.64
CA THR A 321 -16.09 -39.84 -11.03
C THR A 321 -15.35 -40.69 -12.08
N GLN A 322 -14.93 -41.93 -11.75
CA GLN A 322 -14.38 -42.85 -12.77
C GLN A 322 -15.42 -43.35 -13.79
N VAL A 323 -16.68 -42.91 -13.72
CA VAL A 323 -17.71 -43.28 -14.69
C VAL A 323 -18.35 -42.02 -15.29
N THR A 324 -18.22 -41.94 -16.62
CA THR A 324 -18.91 -41.05 -17.57
C THR A 324 -18.18 -39.76 -17.97
N MET A 325 -17.28 -39.87 -18.95
CA MET A 325 -17.10 -38.82 -19.95
C MET A 325 -18.05 -39.10 -21.12
N SER A 326 -18.91 -38.14 -21.46
CA SER A 326 -19.57 -38.07 -22.76
C SER A 326 -19.63 -36.62 -23.23
N THR A 327 -19.09 -36.42 -24.42
CA THR A 327 -18.93 -35.16 -25.15
C THR A 327 -20.25 -34.68 -25.75
N GLY A 328 -20.49 -33.36 -25.72
CA GLY A 328 -21.53 -32.71 -26.50
C GLY A 328 -21.26 -31.22 -26.67
N ALA A 329 -20.64 -30.84 -27.79
CA ALA A 329 -20.44 -29.45 -28.19
C ALA A 329 -21.70 -28.93 -28.91
N ALA A 330 -22.18 -27.74 -28.53
CA ALA A 330 -23.10 -26.95 -29.33
C ALA A 330 -22.66 -25.49 -29.29
N ALA A 331 -22.33 -24.96 -30.48
CA ALA A 331 -21.97 -23.57 -30.69
C ALA A 331 -23.23 -22.69 -30.61
N GLY A 332 -23.20 -21.68 -29.76
CA GLY A 332 -24.23 -20.66 -29.58
C GLY A 332 -23.60 -19.28 -29.39
N VAL A 333 -24.31 -18.26 -29.85
CA VAL A 333 -23.96 -16.83 -29.88
C VAL A 333 -23.29 -16.37 -28.58
N LEU A 334 -22.14 -15.69 -28.69
CA LEU A 334 -21.32 -15.21 -27.57
C LEU A 334 -22.08 -14.14 -26.75
N GLU A 335 -22.73 -14.56 -25.67
CA GLU A 335 -22.97 -13.68 -24.54
C GLU A 335 -21.61 -13.28 -23.92
N PRO A 336 -21.50 -12.08 -23.30
CA PRO A 336 -20.30 -11.69 -22.57
C PRO A 336 -19.94 -12.76 -21.54
N TRP A 337 -18.73 -13.29 -21.64
CA TRP A 337 -18.22 -14.26 -20.67
C TRP A 337 -18.17 -13.62 -19.27
N HIS A 338 -18.79 -14.25 -18.28
CA HIS A 338 -18.90 -13.73 -16.93
C HIS A 338 -18.51 -14.81 -15.89
N LEU A 339 -17.89 -14.38 -14.79
CA LEU A 339 -17.34 -15.28 -13.76
C LEU A 339 -18.41 -15.94 -12.87
N GLY A 340 -19.64 -15.43 -12.88
CA GLY A 340 -20.74 -15.87 -12.00
C GLY A 340 -20.93 -17.39 -11.94
N PRO A 341 -21.14 -18.09 -13.07
CA PRO A 341 -21.30 -19.55 -13.08
C PRO A 341 -20.10 -20.33 -12.51
N ALA A 342 -18.87 -19.85 -12.75
CA ALA A 342 -17.67 -20.47 -12.21
C ALA A 342 -17.56 -20.25 -10.68
N LEU A 343 -17.98 -19.10 -10.18
CA LEU A 343 -18.07 -18.79 -8.75
C LEU A 343 -19.17 -19.59 -8.05
N GLU A 344 -20.31 -19.85 -8.70
CA GLU A 344 -21.35 -20.74 -8.18
C GLU A 344 -20.86 -22.19 -8.05
N LEU A 345 -20.16 -22.69 -9.06
CA LEU A 345 -19.53 -24.02 -8.99
C LEU A 345 -18.44 -24.05 -7.91
N PHE A 346 -17.69 -22.97 -7.73
CA PHE A 346 -16.71 -22.83 -6.65
C PHE A 346 -17.39 -22.91 -5.27
N GLN A 347 -18.50 -22.20 -5.06
CA GLN A 347 -19.30 -22.26 -3.82
C GLN A 347 -19.85 -23.67 -3.54
N GLN A 348 -20.15 -24.43 -4.60
CA GLN A 348 -20.61 -25.82 -4.50
C GLN A 348 -19.46 -26.83 -4.36
N GLU A 349 -18.21 -26.37 -4.22
CA GLU A 349 -16.98 -27.19 -4.19
C GLU A 349 -16.77 -28.06 -5.43
N ARG A 350 -17.41 -27.71 -6.56
CA ARG A 350 -17.32 -28.42 -7.84
C ARG A 350 -16.14 -27.90 -8.67
N PHE A 351 -14.94 -27.96 -8.09
CA PHE A 351 -13.73 -27.33 -8.65
C PHE A 351 -13.34 -27.84 -10.03
N ALA A 352 -13.52 -29.13 -10.32
CA ALA A 352 -13.20 -29.71 -11.63
C ALA A 352 -14.07 -29.16 -12.76
N GLU A 353 -15.36 -28.95 -12.49
CA GLU A 353 -16.31 -28.38 -13.46
C GLU A 353 -16.05 -26.88 -13.64
N ALA A 354 -15.77 -26.16 -12.54
CA ALA A 354 -15.36 -24.77 -12.61
C ALA A 354 -14.06 -24.59 -13.41
N LEU A 355 -13.07 -25.48 -13.23
CA LEU A 355 -11.84 -25.50 -14.04
C LEU A 355 -12.12 -25.82 -15.51
N GLY A 356 -13.04 -26.74 -15.80
CA GLY A 356 -13.50 -27.03 -17.15
C GLY A 356 -14.10 -25.79 -17.82
N MET A 357 -14.90 -25.00 -17.10
CA MET A 357 -15.39 -23.71 -17.59
C MET A 357 -14.25 -22.71 -17.82
N MET A 358 -13.27 -22.66 -16.91
CA MET A 358 -12.10 -21.79 -17.07
C MET A 358 -11.19 -22.16 -18.26
N GLN A 359 -11.29 -23.38 -18.80
CA GLN A 359 -10.62 -23.78 -20.04
C GLN A 359 -11.38 -23.33 -21.30
N ALA A 360 -12.70 -23.12 -21.18
CA ALA A 360 -13.58 -22.66 -22.27
C ALA A 360 -13.65 -21.12 -22.38
N VAL A 361 -12.89 -20.40 -21.55
CA VAL A 361 -12.83 -18.93 -21.57
C VAL A 361 -12.39 -18.44 -22.96
N PRO A 362 -13.09 -17.45 -23.55
CA PRO A 362 -12.69 -16.83 -24.80
C PRO A 362 -11.22 -16.34 -24.74
N PRO A 363 -10.43 -16.47 -25.83
CA PRO A 363 -9.02 -16.06 -25.83
C PRO A 363 -8.79 -14.59 -25.41
N GLU A 364 -9.76 -13.72 -25.67
CA GLU A 364 -9.78 -12.31 -25.28
C GLU A 364 -9.89 -12.10 -23.76
N SER A 365 -10.65 -12.94 -23.06
CA SER A 365 -10.82 -12.88 -21.60
C SER A 365 -9.79 -13.73 -20.85
N ALA A 366 -9.03 -14.58 -21.53
CA ALA A 366 -8.05 -15.48 -20.90
C ALA A 366 -6.86 -14.77 -20.23
N ARG A 367 -6.66 -13.47 -20.54
CA ARG A 367 -5.64 -12.62 -19.92
C ARG A 367 -6.20 -11.69 -18.84
N ASP A 368 -7.50 -11.75 -18.58
CA ASP A 368 -8.12 -10.94 -17.53
C ASP A 368 -7.56 -11.33 -16.15
N PRO A 369 -7.13 -10.36 -15.33
CA PRO A 369 -6.59 -10.63 -13.99
C PRO A 369 -7.53 -11.44 -13.08
N ASP A 370 -8.83 -11.18 -13.13
CA ASP A 370 -9.81 -11.85 -12.27
C ASP A 370 -10.05 -13.30 -12.73
N VAL A 371 -10.03 -13.54 -14.05
CA VAL A 371 -10.07 -14.89 -14.63
C VAL A 371 -8.83 -15.69 -14.24
N LEU A 372 -7.65 -15.08 -14.35
CA LEU A 372 -6.39 -15.74 -13.98
C LEU A 372 -6.33 -16.02 -12.48
N LEU A 373 -6.82 -15.09 -11.64
CA LEU A 373 -6.86 -15.25 -10.19
C LEU A 373 -7.80 -16.40 -9.81
N LEU A 374 -9.03 -16.41 -10.32
CA LEU A 374 -9.98 -17.49 -10.07
C LEU A 374 -9.43 -18.85 -10.54
N ARG A 375 -8.77 -18.89 -11.70
CA ARG A 375 -8.13 -20.11 -12.21
C ARG A 375 -6.99 -20.58 -11.29
N ALA A 376 -6.14 -19.68 -10.81
CA ALA A 376 -5.06 -20.01 -9.88
C ALA A 376 -5.62 -20.58 -8.56
N VAL A 377 -6.65 -19.93 -8.01
CA VAL A 377 -7.37 -20.37 -6.81
C VAL A 377 -7.96 -21.76 -7.01
N LEU A 378 -8.67 -22.00 -8.11
CA LEU A 378 -9.26 -23.30 -8.44
C LEU A 378 -8.22 -24.42 -8.59
N LEU A 379 -7.07 -24.12 -9.23
CA LEU A 379 -5.98 -25.08 -9.37
C LEU A 379 -5.34 -25.40 -8.01
N ALA A 380 -5.14 -24.40 -7.16
CA ALA A 380 -4.61 -24.59 -5.81
C ALA A 380 -5.55 -25.48 -4.97
N HIS A 381 -6.86 -25.19 -4.99
CA HIS A 381 -7.87 -26.00 -4.29
C HIS A 381 -7.99 -27.43 -4.84
N SER A 382 -7.70 -27.63 -6.13
CA SER A 382 -7.66 -28.95 -6.77
C SER A 382 -6.34 -29.71 -6.53
N GLY A 383 -5.41 -29.15 -5.75
CA GLY A 383 -4.08 -29.71 -5.47
C GLY A 383 -3.11 -29.65 -6.67
N GLN A 384 -3.44 -28.93 -7.73
CA GLN A 384 -2.60 -28.76 -8.92
C GLN A 384 -1.61 -27.60 -8.73
N LEU A 385 -0.80 -27.67 -7.67
CA LEU A 385 0.01 -26.53 -7.19
C LEU A 385 1.00 -25.99 -8.21
N ALA A 386 1.66 -26.86 -8.99
CA ALA A 386 2.58 -26.41 -10.04
C ALA A 386 1.87 -25.59 -11.13
N GLN A 387 0.68 -26.01 -11.54
CA GLN A 387 -0.11 -25.26 -12.52
C GLN A 387 -0.66 -23.97 -11.91
N ALA A 388 -1.08 -23.98 -10.64
CA ALA A 388 -1.52 -22.79 -9.93
C ALA A 388 -0.38 -21.75 -9.85
N GLU A 389 0.83 -22.18 -9.52
CA GLU A 389 2.04 -21.36 -9.53
C GLU A 389 2.31 -20.76 -10.92
N ASP A 390 2.22 -21.55 -12.00
CA ASP A 390 2.34 -21.04 -13.37
C ASP A 390 1.28 -19.97 -13.69
N VAL A 391 0.04 -20.16 -13.23
CA VAL A 391 -1.03 -19.17 -13.42
C VAL A 391 -0.77 -17.91 -12.61
N CYS A 392 -0.35 -18.04 -11.34
CA CYS A 392 0.07 -16.92 -10.51
C CYS A 392 1.21 -16.13 -11.16
N HIS A 393 2.22 -16.80 -11.73
CA HIS A 393 3.31 -16.11 -12.42
C HIS A 393 2.84 -15.34 -13.67
N ARG A 394 1.90 -15.90 -14.45
CA ARG A 394 1.29 -15.17 -15.56
C ARG A 394 0.46 -13.98 -15.10
N LEU A 395 -0.30 -14.14 -14.01
CA LEU A 395 -1.08 -13.06 -13.41
C LEU A 395 -0.16 -11.95 -12.91
N LEU A 396 0.86 -12.27 -12.13
CA LEU A 396 1.83 -11.31 -11.62
C LEU A 396 2.66 -10.65 -12.73
N ALA A 397 2.85 -11.30 -13.88
CA ALA A 397 3.45 -10.67 -15.05
C ALA A 397 2.57 -9.56 -15.66
N LEU A 398 1.24 -9.63 -15.44
CA LEU A 398 0.28 -8.62 -15.89
C LEU A 398 0.01 -7.57 -14.80
N ASP A 399 -0.16 -8.03 -13.55
CA ASP A 399 -0.47 -7.22 -12.38
C ASP A 399 0.39 -7.64 -11.18
N GLU A 400 1.56 -7.02 -11.05
CA GLU A 400 2.51 -7.28 -9.94
C GLU A 400 1.97 -6.84 -8.57
N LEU A 401 0.86 -6.09 -8.50
CA LEU A 401 0.28 -5.60 -7.26
C LEU A 401 -0.95 -6.41 -6.82
N ASN A 402 -1.13 -7.60 -7.37
CA ASN A 402 -2.26 -8.47 -7.06
C ASN A 402 -2.02 -9.26 -5.76
N ALA A 403 -2.58 -8.78 -4.65
CA ALA A 403 -2.43 -9.42 -3.33
C ALA A 403 -2.96 -10.87 -3.30
N GLY A 404 -4.06 -11.14 -4.02
CA GLY A 404 -4.63 -12.49 -4.15
C GLY A 404 -3.67 -13.48 -4.82
N ALA A 405 -3.01 -13.05 -5.90
CA ALA A 405 -2.01 -13.86 -6.61
C ALA A 405 -0.81 -14.20 -5.72
N HIS A 406 -0.33 -13.22 -4.95
CA HIS A 406 0.74 -13.43 -3.97
C HIS A 406 0.33 -14.43 -2.88
N TYR A 407 -0.88 -14.31 -2.33
CA TYR A 407 -1.37 -15.29 -1.35
C TYR A 407 -1.50 -16.71 -1.93
N VAL A 408 -2.06 -16.87 -3.12
CA VAL A 408 -2.15 -18.20 -3.77
C VAL A 408 -0.75 -18.76 -4.05
N LEU A 409 0.21 -17.92 -4.43
CA LEU A 409 1.60 -18.34 -4.60
C LEU A 409 2.24 -18.75 -3.26
N ALA A 410 1.89 -18.10 -2.14
CA ALA A 410 2.32 -18.50 -0.81
C ALA A 410 1.84 -19.92 -0.47
N LEU A 411 0.57 -20.24 -0.75
CA LEU A 411 0.00 -21.58 -0.58
C LEU A 411 0.72 -22.62 -1.47
N CYS A 412 1.04 -22.26 -2.72
CA CYS A 412 1.78 -23.14 -3.62
C CYS A 412 3.21 -23.42 -3.12
N ARG A 413 3.91 -22.38 -2.64
CA ARG A 413 5.26 -22.49 -2.06
C ARG A 413 5.27 -23.32 -0.78
N GLU A 414 4.26 -23.14 0.08
CA GLU A 414 4.09 -23.96 1.28
C GLU A 414 3.92 -25.44 0.89
N GLY A 415 3.03 -25.74 -0.06
CA GLY A 415 2.81 -27.11 -0.54
C GLY A 415 4.03 -27.73 -1.23
N ALA A 416 4.91 -26.91 -1.81
CA ALA A 416 6.21 -27.34 -2.31
C ALA A 416 7.28 -27.50 -1.21
N GLY A 417 6.96 -27.19 0.05
CA GLY A 417 7.87 -27.26 1.19
C GLY A 417 8.77 -26.04 1.39
N ASP A 418 8.65 -25.01 0.55
CA ASP A 418 9.39 -23.75 0.66
C ASP A 418 8.70 -22.79 1.63
N ARG A 419 8.90 -23.03 2.92
CA ARG A 419 8.29 -22.21 4.00
C ARG A 419 8.73 -20.76 3.98
N ARG A 420 9.99 -20.50 3.59
CA ARG A 420 10.53 -19.14 3.54
C ARG A 420 9.93 -18.39 2.37
N GLY A 421 9.91 -19.01 1.19
CA GLY A 421 9.23 -18.44 0.02
C GLY A 421 7.74 -18.22 0.28
N ALA A 422 7.06 -19.12 0.99
CA ALA A 422 5.67 -18.92 1.40
C ALA A 422 5.50 -17.65 2.25
N ALA A 423 6.30 -17.51 3.32
CA ALA A 423 6.25 -16.35 4.19
C ALA A 423 6.57 -15.03 3.45
N ASP A 424 7.55 -15.04 2.54
CA ASP A 424 7.87 -13.87 1.71
C ASP A 424 6.69 -13.44 0.82
N GLN A 425 5.91 -14.41 0.29
CA GLN A 425 4.73 -14.13 -0.52
C GLN A 425 3.53 -13.66 0.31
N ASP A 426 3.31 -14.22 1.50
CA ASP A 426 2.27 -13.72 2.41
C ASP A 426 2.57 -12.28 2.85
N GLN A 427 3.84 -11.97 3.17
CA GLN A 427 4.25 -10.61 3.49
C GLN A 427 3.98 -9.64 2.34
N ALA A 428 4.24 -10.07 1.09
CA ALA A 428 3.91 -9.28 -0.09
C ALA A 428 2.39 -9.03 -0.21
N ALA A 429 1.57 -10.06 0.01
CA ALA A 429 0.12 -9.92 0.01
C ALA A 429 -0.38 -8.96 1.10
N ILE A 430 0.15 -9.04 2.32
CA ILE A 430 -0.18 -8.15 3.45
C ILE A 430 0.22 -6.71 3.15
N TYR A 431 1.39 -6.51 2.54
CA TYR A 431 1.84 -5.17 2.18
C TYR A 431 0.96 -4.54 1.10
N LEU A 432 0.61 -5.32 0.08
CA LEU A 432 -0.21 -4.86 -1.02
C LEU A 432 -1.66 -4.57 -0.60
N ASP A 433 -2.22 -5.40 0.29
CA ASP A 433 -3.54 -5.20 0.90
C ASP A 433 -3.52 -5.53 2.40
N PRO A 434 -3.34 -4.51 3.26
CA PRO A 434 -3.33 -4.69 4.71
C PRO A 434 -4.66 -5.16 5.32
N THR A 435 -5.76 -5.12 4.56
CA THR A 435 -7.09 -5.56 5.00
C THR A 435 -7.37 -7.03 4.72
N PHE A 436 -6.47 -7.70 4.01
CA PHE A 436 -6.58 -9.12 3.65
C PHE A 436 -6.14 -10.00 4.83
N ALA A 437 -7.07 -10.70 5.50
CA ALA A 437 -6.74 -11.44 6.71
C ALA A 437 -6.04 -12.78 6.43
N MET A 438 -6.35 -13.43 5.30
CA MET A 438 -5.86 -14.78 5.01
C MET A 438 -4.33 -14.92 5.01
N PRO A 439 -3.55 -14.01 4.40
CA PRO A 439 -2.09 -14.06 4.49
C PRO A 439 -1.55 -14.00 5.92
N ARG A 440 -2.15 -13.19 6.80
CA ARG A 440 -1.74 -13.11 8.22
C ARG A 440 -2.03 -14.40 8.96
N MET A 441 -3.24 -14.93 8.75
CA MET A 441 -3.62 -16.21 9.31
C MET A 441 -2.65 -17.33 8.85
N HIS A 442 -2.30 -17.35 7.56
CA HIS A 442 -1.35 -18.30 7.01
C HIS A 442 0.06 -18.15 7.60
N LEU A 443 0.58 -16.92 7.73
CA LEU A 443 1.85 -16.66 8.44
C LEU A 443 1.82 -17.16 9.89
N GLY A 444 0.74 -16.91 10.62
CA GLY A 444 0.58 -17.41 11.98
C GLY A 444 0.62 -18.94 12.05
N LEU A 445 0.02 -19.64 11.08
CA LEU A 445 0.08 -21.10 10.98
C LEU A 445 1.47 -21.61 10.61
N LEU A 446 2.20 -20.92 9.72
CA LEU A 446 3.60 -21.23 9.40
C LEU A 446 4.49 -21.07 10.64
N ALA A 447 4.34 -19.95 11.35
CA ALA A 447 5.06 -19.65 12.59
C ALA A 447 4.79 -20.69 13.69
N ARG A 448 3.54 -21.18 13.80
CA ARG A 448 3.19 -22.25 14.73
C ARG A 448 3.99 -23.52 14.49
N ARG A 449 4.16 -23.90 13.23
CA ARG A 449 4.97 -25.08 12.85
C ARG A 449 6.46 -24.86 13.10
N ALA A 450 6.92 -23.61 13.05
CA ALA A 450 8.28 -23.21 13.40
C ALA A 450 8.50 -23.09 14.93
N GLY A 451 7.43 -23.10 15.74
CA GLY A 451 7.50 -22.90 17.19
C GLY A 451 7.66 -21.44 17.63
N GLU A 452 7.43 -20.49 16.72
CA GLU A 452 7.60 -19.05 16.93
C GLU A 452 6.37 -18.43 17.61
N ARG A 453 6.20 -18.67 18.91
CA ARG A 453 5.00 -18.29 19.67
C ARG A 453 4.64 -16.80 19.61
N GLU A 454 5.62 -15.92 19.54
CA GLU A 454 5.38 -14.48 19.45
C GLU A 454 4.81 -14.08 18.08
N THR A 455 5.37 -14.63 17.00
CA THR A 455 4.86 -14.43 15.64
C THR A 455 3.44 -14.99 15.51
N VAL A 456 3.15 -16.18 16.08
CA VAL A 456 1.79 -16.74 16.11
C VAL A 456 0.82 -15.77 16.77
N ARG A 457 1.17 -15.26 17.96
CA ARG A 457 0.34 -14.30 18.69
C ARG A 457 0.03 -13.08 17.82
N ASN A 458 1.08 -12.40 17.33
CA ASN A 458 0.93 -11.15 16.59
C ASN A 458 0.07 -11.34 15.33
N GLU A 459 0.35 -12.36 14.53
CA GLU A 459 -0.39 -12.57 13.28
C GLU A 459 -1.82 -13.05 13.50
N MET A 460 -2.06 -13.90 14.50
CA MET A 460 -3.42 -14.37 14.83
C MET A 460 -4.29 -13.27 15.42
N THR A 461 -3.74 -12.37 16.26
CA THR A 461 -4.47 -11.21 16.77
C THR A 461 -4.87 -10.26 15.63
N HIS A 462 -3.96 -9.99 14.70
CA HIS A 462 -4.28 -9.15 13.53
C HIS A 462 -5.30 -9.83 12.61
N ALA A 463 -5.13 -11.12 12.31
CA ALA A 463 -6.08 -11.88 11.51
C ALA A 463 -7.48 -11.87 12.13
N LEU A 464 -7.59 -12.06 13.45
CA LEU A 464 -8.86 -12.02 14.17
C LEU A 464 -9.58 -10.68 13.98
N ALA A 465 -8.87 -9.56 14.13
CA ALA A 465 -9.45 -8.23 13.96
C ALA A 465 -9.91 -7.94 12.52
N LEU A 466 -9.19 -8.45 11.52
CA LEU A 466 -9.53 -8.28 10.11
C LEU A 466 -10.70 -9.18 9.69
N LEU A 467 -10.71 -10.43 10.15
CA LEU A 467 -11.73 -11.43 9.83
C LEU A 467 -13.13 -11.00 10.29
N GLU A 468 -13.29 -10.11 11.25
CA GLU A 468 -14.61 -9.56 11.61
C GLU A 468 -15.22 -8.70 10.50
N ARG A 469 -14.39 -8.07 9.67
CA ARG A 469 -14.78 -7.05 8.70
C ARG A 469 -14.46 -7.44 7.25
N GLU A 470 -13.83 -8.59 7.04
CA GLU A 470 -13.41 -9.05 5.72
C GLU A 470 -14.59 -9.31 4.79
N ASP A 471 -14.42 -9.08 3.49
CA ASP A 471 -15.50 -9.26 2.52
C ASP A 471 -15.87 -10.73 2.28
N ALA A 472 -17.16 -11.01 2.06
CA ALA A 472 -17.65 -12.38 1.87
C ALA A 472 -17.09 -13.05 0.60
N SER A 473 -16.87 -12.30 -0.48
CA SER A 473 -16.29 -12.83 -1.72
C SER A 473 -14.81 -13.20 -1.54
N ARG A 474 -14.10 -12.46 -0.69
CA ARG A 474 -12.70 -12.75 -0.34
C ARG A 474 -12.58 -13.99 0.53
N LEU A 475 -13.46 -14.13 1.52
CA LEU A 475 -13.54 -15.36 2.32
C LEU A 475 -13.90 -16.56 1.46
N LEU A 476 -14.82 -16.39 0.50
CA LEU A 476 -15.17 -17.44 -0.44
C LEU A 476 -13.94 -17.92 -1.23
N LEU A 477 -13.19 -17.00 -1.85
CA LEU A 477 -12.06 -17.37 -2.72
C LEU A 477 -10.84 -17.89 -1.96
N PHE A 478 -10.55 -17.33 -0.79
CA PHE A 478 -9.26 -17.53 -0.12
C PHE A 478 -9.35 -18.22 1.23
N GLY A 479 -10.56 -18.34 1.78
CA GLY A 479 -10.84 -18.95 3.08
C GLY A 479 -10.71 -20.46 3.13
N GLY A 480 -10.34 -21.13 2.03
CA GLY A 480 -10.11 -22.57 2.00
C GLY A 480 -11.37 -23.42 2.27
N GLY A 481 -12.55 -22.89 1.95
CA GLY A 481 -13.85 -23.52 2.23
C GLY A 481 -14.40 -23.24 3.63
N PHE A 482 -13.65 -22.54 4.49
CA PHE A 482 -14.12 -22.18 5.83
C PHE A 482 -14.92 -20.87 5.81
N ASN A 483 -16.02 -20.86 6.57
CA ASN A 483 -16.76 -19.64 6.80
C ASN A 483 -16.06 -18.75 7.84
N ARG A 484 -16.50 -17.49 7.94
CA ARG A 484 -15.94 -16.49 8.87
C ARG A 484 -15.88 -16.99 10.31
N GLU A 485 -16.94 -17.60 10.81
CA GLU A 485 -17.02 -18.06 12.20
C GLU A 485 -15.98 -19.15 12.49
N THR A 486 -15.75 -20.07 11.54
CA THR A 486 -14.72 -21.10 11.67
C THR A 486 -13.32 -20.52 11.65
N LEU A 487 -13.05 -19.55 10.76
CA LEU A 487 -11.76 -18.87 10.69
C LEU A 487 -11.47 -18.08 11.98
N LEU A 488 -12.47 -17.37 12.51
CA LEU A 488 -12.38 -16.69 13.80
C LEU A 488 -12.09 -17.69 14.92
N ALA A 489 -12.82 -18.80 15.00
CA ALA A 489 -12.62 -19.84 16.01
C ALA A 489 -11.20 -20.43 15.96
N LEU A 490 -10.66 -20.65 14.76
CA LEU A 490 -9.29 -21.12 14.57
C LEU A 490 -8.27 -20.11 15.11
N CYS A 491 -8.41 -18.82 14.77
CA CYS A 491 -7.53 -17.78 15.31
C CYS A 491 -7.56 -17.73 16.85
N ARG A 492 -8.76 -17.83 17.46
CA ARG A 492 -8.90 -17.84 18.92
C ARG A 492 -8.25 -19.08 19.55
N ALA A 493 -8.39 -20.25 18.93
CA ALA A 493 -7.78 -21.48 19.41
C ALA A 493 -6.25 -21.39 19.42
N GLU A 494 -5.66 -20.84 18.36
CA GLU A 494 -4.21 -20.65 18.26
C GLU A 494 -3.67 -19.62 19.28
N LEU A 495 -4.44 -18.57 19.57
CA LEU A 495 -4.13 -17.60 20.63
C LEU A 495 -4.20 -18.22 22.05
N GLN A 496 -5.19 -19.09 22.30
CA GLN A 496 -5.29 -19.82 23.56
C GLN A 496 -4.10 -20.75 23.79
N VAL A 497 -3.61 -21.43 22.74
CA VAL A 497 -2.38 -22.25 22.80
C VAL A 497 -1.15 -21.39 23.15
N CYS A 498 -1.17 -20.10 22.82
CA CYS A 498 -0.13 -19.14 23.16
C CYS A 498 -0.27 -18.50 24.55
N GLY A 499 -1.30 -18.88 25.33
CA GLY A 499 -1.50 -18.47 26.72
C GLY A 499 -2.34 -17.20 26.93
N GLU A 500 -3.11 -16.76 25.92
CA GLU A 500 -4.04 -15.64 26.07
C GLU A 500 -5.46 -16.11 26.43
N SER A 501 -6.08 -15.41 27.38
CA SER A 501 -7.53 -15.50 27.58
C SER A 501 -8.19 -14.60 26.53
N VAL A 502 -8.72 -15.20 25.47
CA VAL A 502 -9.45 -14.53 24.38
C VAL A 502 -10.88 -14.21 24.77
#